data_AF-A0ABC9WWR7-F1
#
_entry.id   AF-A0ABC9WWR7-F1
#
_cell.length_a   1.000
_cell.length_b   1.000
_cell.length_c   1.000
_cell.angle_alpha   90.00
_cell.angle_beta   90.00
_cell.angle_gamma   90.00
#
_symmetry.space_group_name_H-M   'P 1'
#
loop_
_entity.id
_entity.type
_entity.pdbx_description
1 polymer ?
#
loop_
_entity_poly.entity_id
_entity_poly.type
_entity_poly.pdbx_seq_one_letter_code
_entity_poly.pdbx_strand_id
1 'polypeptide(L)'
;MGDFNHPDICWRDNAAECKQSRKFLECVNDNFVLQVTEEPTRRGAMLDLVLTNKEGLVGDIKLKGSLGCSDHEMVEFRILRAARRARSKLTTLDFSRADFGLFRDLLGRVPWDKALEGRGAQDSWLIFKGQLLQAQERCIPTKRKSSKTTKRPLWMNKELLGKVKQKKKAYRGWKQGQVAWEEYRETGRAAREQVRKAKALIEISLARDVKDNKKSFYRYVSDKRRTRENVGPLQNETGDLVTQDMEKAEVLNNFCPSVFAGKSLSHTAQATEGKGRDWENAKLPTVGEDQV
;
A
#
# COMPACT_ATOMS: atom_id res chain seq x y z
N MET A 1 6.31 20.59 11.36
CA MET A 1 5.04 20.42 12.11
C MET A 1 5.37 19.67 13.38
N GLY A 2 4.89 20.14 14.52
CA GLY A 2 5.03 19.44 15.79
C GLY A 2 4.24 20.14 16.88
N ASP A 3 4.13 19.50 18.03
CA ASP A 3 3.63 20.10 19.27
C ASP A 3 4.80 20.79 20.00
N PHE A 4 4.73 22.11 20.11
CA PHE A 4 5.79 22.94 20.69
C PHE A 4 5.52 23.37 22.13
N ASN A 5 4.30 23.14 22.66
CA ASN A 5 3.94 23.42 24.05
C ASN A 5 4.25 24.86 24.52
N HIS A 6 4.01 25.87 23.67
CA HIS A 6 4.14 27.30 23.99
C HIS A 6 2.77 28.01 23.98
N PRO A 7 1.90 27.81 24.99
CA PRO A 7 0.53 28.30 25.01
C PRO A 7 0.39 29.83 25.14
N ASP A 8 1.40 30.49 25.70
CA ASP A 8 1.42 31.92 26.01
C ASP A 8 1.90 32.80 24.84
N ILE A 9 2.23 32.20 23.69
CA ILE A 9 2.58 32.95 22.49
C ILE A 9 1.32 33.50 21.83
N CYS A 10 1.22 34.83 21.75
CA CYS A 10 0.30 35.50 20.86
C CYS A 10 0.94 35.70 19.49
N TRP A 11 0.60 34.84 18.52
CA TRP A 11 1.10 34.91 17.15
C TRP A 11 0.61 36.15 16.39
N ARG A 12 -0.54 36.73 16.80
CA ARG A 12 -1.08 37.96 16.20
C ARG A 12 -0.25 39.18 16.58
N ASP A 13 0.11 39.27 17.85
CA ASP A 13 0.82 40.43 18.41
C ASP A 13 2.34 40.21 18.45
N ASN A 14 2.81 39.05 17.98
CA ASN A 14 4.21 38.61 18.02
C ASN A 14 4.83 38.78 19.42
N ALA A 15 4.10 38.35 20.45
CA ALA A 15 4.48 38.52 21.85
C ALA A 15 4.34 37.21 22.63
N ALA A 16 5.12 37.07 23.70
CA ALA A 16 5.02 35.96 24.63
C ALA A 16 5.35 36.42 26.05
N GLU A 17 4.66 35.85 27.05
CA GLU A 17 4.82 36.26 28.45
C GLU A 17 6.08 35.63 29.06
N CYS A 18 6.24 34.31 28.89
CA CYS A 18 7.32 33.59 29.53
C CYS A 18 8.63 33.71 28.74
N LYS A 19 9.76 33.66 29.47
CA LYS A 19 11.10 33.77 28.88
C LYS A 19 11.38 32.69 27.84
N GLN A 20 10.86 31.47 28.05
CA GLN A 20 11.11 30.35 27.15
C GLN A 20 10.37 30.54 25.81
N SER A 21 9.10 30.92 25.85
CA SER A 21 8.30 31.22 24.66
C SER A 21 8.83 32.43 23.90
N ARG A 22 9.33 33.46 24.61
CA ARG A 22 10.05 34.59 23.97
C ARG A 22 11.28 34.14 23.19
N LYS A 23 12.15 33.32 23.80
CA LYS A 23 13.32 32.77 23.10
C LYS A 23 12.95 31.93 21.88
N PHE A 24 11.87 31.15 21.98
CA PHE A 24 11.38 30.38 20.84
C PHE A 24 10.87 31.31 19.72
N LEU A 25 10.10 32.33 20.07
CA LEU A 25 9.57 33.30 19.12
C LEU A 25 10.68 34.13 18.45
N GLU A 26 11.69 34.57 19.21
CA GLU A 26 12.92 35.19 18.70
C GLU A 26 13.61 34.27 17.70
N CYS A 27 13.82 32.99 18.05
CA CYS A 27 14.42 32.01 17.15
C CYS A 27 13.63 31.82 15.85
N VAL A 28 12.30 31.75 15.92
CA VAL A 28 11.45 31.64 14.73
C VAL A 28 11.61 32.87 13.82
N ASN A 29 11.65 34.06 14.40
CA ASN A 29 11.84 35.32 13.68
C ASN A 29 13.24 35.43 13.07
N ASP A 30 14.30 35.12 13.83
CA ASP A 30 15.70 35.18 13.40
C ASP A 30 16.01 34.22 12.24
N ASN A 31 15.27 33.11 12.16
CA ASN A 31 15.43 32.11 11.11
C ASN A 31 14.49 32.35 9.91
N PHE A 32 13.75 33.46 9.88
CA PHE A 32 12.77 33.79 8.82
C PHE A 32 11.75 32.66 8.60
N VAL A 33 11.34 32.02 9.70
CA VAL A 33 10.37 30.93 9.68
C VAL A 33 9.00 31.49 10.00
N LEU A 34 8.02 31.11 9.20
CA LEU A 34 6.63 31.53 9.34
C LEU A 34 5.81 30.42 9.97
N GLN A 35 5.01 30.80 10.96
CA GLN A 35 3.96 29.97 11.52
C GLN A 35 2.70 30.14 10.68
N VAL A 36 2.05 29.04 10.29
CA VAL A 36 0.88 29.08 9.38
C VAL A 36 -0.38 28.47 9.98
N THR A 37 -0.37 27.97 11.21
CA THR A 37 -1.59 27.45 11.86
C THR A 37 -2.50 28.62 12.27
N GLU A 38 -3.72 28.69 11.76
CA GLU A 38 -4.64 29.83 12.02
C GLU A 38 -5.54 29.62 13.26
N GLU A 39 -5.80 28.38 13.63
CA GLU A 39 -6.76 28.02 14.69
C GLU A 39 -6.09 27.28 15.86
N PRO A 40 -6.59 27.43 17.09
CA PRO A 40 -6.12 26.68 18.24
C PRO A 40 -6.26 25.16 18.07
N THR A 41 -5.21 24.43 18.43
CA THR A 41 -5.13 22.98 18.24
C THR A 41 -5.49 22.20 19.50
N ARG A 42 -5.56 22.85 20.66
CA ARG A 42 -5.96 22.23 21.93
C ARG A 42 -6.65 23.24 22.86
N ARG A 43 -7.94 23.04 23.14
CA ARG A 43 -8.71 23.80 24.16
C ARG A 43 -8.53 25.33 24.12
N GLY A 44 -8.39 25.92 22.94
CA GLY A 44 -8.19 27.37 22.77
C GLY A 44 -6.74 27.84 22.73
N ALA A 45 -5.76 26.95 22.97
CA ALA A 45 -4.34 27.21 22.77
C ALA A 45 -3.82 26.65 21.43
N MET A 46 -2.87 27.34 20.83
CA MET A 46 -2.19 26.93 19.59
C MET A 46 -0.85 26.29 19.92
N LEU A 47 -0.84 24.95 20.03
CA LEU A 47 0.35 24.18 20.45
C LEU A 47 0.99 23.44 19.28
N ASP A 48 0.18 22.98 18.33
CA ASP A 48 0.65 22.27 17.15
C ASP A 48 0.92 23.27 16.01
N LEU A 49 2.20 23.56 15.79
CA LEU A 49 2.63 24.56 14.83
C LEU A 49 3.05 23.89 13.53
N VAL A 50 2.59 24.46 12.41
CA VAL A 50 3.17 24.23 11.11
C VAL A 50 4.08 25.42 10.81
N LEU A 51 5.38 25.14 10.69
CA LEU A 51 6.41 26.11 10.41
C LEU A 51 6.91 25.94 8.96
N THR A 52 7.11 27.04 8.25
CA THR A 52 7.64 27.04 6.88
C THR A 52 8.56 28.22 6.64
N ASN A 53 9.62 28.04 5.85
CA ASN A 53 10.53 29.10 5.43
C ASN A 53 10.18 29.66 4.03
N LYS A 54 9.04 29.26 3.47
CA LYS A 54 8.59 29.67 2.14
C LYS A 54 7.10 29.97 2.16
N GLU A 55 6.76 31.23 1.95
CA GLU A 55 5.38 31.64 1.75
C GLU A 55 4.75 30.89 0.58
N GLY A 56 3.48 30.49 0.75
CA GLY A 56 2.73 29.75 -0.26
C GLY A 56 3.16 28.29 -0.48
N LEU A 57 4.19 27.77 0.21
CA LEU A 57 4.54 26.34 0.14
C LEU A 57 3.49 25.46 0.85
N VAL A 58 2.89 25.98 1.92
CA VAL A 58 1.85 25.30 2.67
C VAL A 58 0.54 26.06 2.48
N GLY A 59 -0.54 25.34 2.17
CA GLY A 59 -1.88 25.91 2.03
C GLY A 59 -2.97 24.94 2.43
N ASP A 60 -4.24 25.36 2.31
CA ASP A 60 -5.42 24.57 2.69
C ASP A 60 -5.38 24.05 4.14
N ILE A 61 -4.95 24.88 5.09
CA ILE A 61 -4.82 24.50 6.51
C ILE A 61 -6.21 24.40 7.13
N LYS A 62 -6.52 23.25 7.74
CA LYS A 62 -7.84 22.94 8.30
C LYS A 62 -7.70 22.07 9.53
N LEU A 63 -8.51 22.34 10.56
CA LEU A 63 -8.70 21.42 11.66
C LEU A 63 -9.77 20.37 11.31
N LYS A 64 -9.48 19.10 11.63
CA LYS A 64 -10.36 17.95 11.34
C LYS A 64 -10.95 17.28 12.59
N GLY A 65 -10.86 17.97 13.73
CA GLY A 65 -11.24 17.48 15.06
C GLY A 65 -10.25 16.45 15.60
N SER A 66 -10.53 15.91 16.77
CA SER A 66 -9.56 15.03 17.44
C SER A 66 -9.43 13.65 16.80
N LEU A 67 -8.19 13.15 16.79
CA LEU A 67 -7.86 11.79 16.43
C LEU A 67 -7.98 10.88 17.66
N GLY A 68 -8.89 9.91 17.61
CA GLY A 68 -9.09 9.01 18.75
C GLY A 68 -9.52 9.78 20.00
N CYS A 69 -8.96 9.42 21.16
CA CYS A 69 -9.23 10.08 22.45
C CYS A 69 -8.32 11.29 22.71
N SER A 70 -7.55 11.73 21.72
CA SER A 70 -6.69 12.90 21.87
C SER A 70 -7.52 14.14 22.18
N ASP A 71 -6.98 14.98 23.03
CA ASP A 71 -7.44 16.33 23.29
C ASP A 71 -6.85 17.36 22.32
N HIS A 72 -5.92 16.94 21.45
CA HIS A 72 -5.45 17.71 20.30
C HIS A 72 -6.36 17.52 19.09
N GLU A 73 -6.53 18.59 18.33
CA GLU A 73 -7.20 18.59 17.03
C GLU A 73 -6.22 18.24 15.92
N MET A 74 -6.68 17.45 14.95
CA MET A 74 -5.89 17.08 13.79
C MET A 74 -5.74 18.29 12.86
N VAL A 75 -4.49 18.70 12.63
CA VAL A 75 -4.15 19.68 11.60
C VAL A 75 -3.98 18.95 10.25
N GLU A 76 -4.79 19.32 9.27
CA GLU A 76 -4.62 18.93 7.87
C GLU A 76 -4.13 20.14 7.08
N PHE A 77 -3.12 19.95 6.26
CA PHE A 77 -2.63 20.97 5.34
C PHE A 77 -2.12 20.31 4.05
N ARG A 78 -1.91 21.11 3.02
CA ARG A 78 -1.31 20.67 1.75
C ARG A 78 0.02 21.33 1.54
N ILE A 79 1.02 20.52 1.19
CA ILE A 79 2.29 21.03 0.68
C ILE A 79 2.11 21.26 -0.83
N LEU A 80 2.05 22.53 -1.21
CA LEU A 80 1.87 23.01 -2.58
C LEU A 80 3.20 22.91 -3.33
N ARG A 81 3.52 21.72 -3.84
CA ARG A 81 4.61 21.54 -4.80
C ARG A 81 4.05 21.53 -6.22
N ALA A 82 4.65 22.32 -7.10
CA ALA A 82 4.51 22.18 -8.55
C ALA A 82 5.21 20.90 -9.03
N ALA A 83 4.75 19.74 -8.57
CA ALA A 83 5.21 18.47 -9.09
C ALA A 83 4.40 18.16 -10.35
N ARG A 84 5.05 18.14 -11.52
CA ARG A 84 4.55 17.37 -12.66
C ARG A 84 4.54 15.91 -12.23
N ARG A 85 3.45 15.48 -11.60
CA ARG A 85 3.24 14.08 -11.28
C ARG A 85 3.14 13.37 -12.61
N ALA A 86 4.22 12.75 -13.06
CA ALA A 86 4.19 11.83 -14.18
C ALA A 86 3.11 10.81 -13.82
N ARG A 87 1.94 10.90 -14.46
CA ARG A 87 0.92 9.86 -14.31
C ARG A 87 1.59 8.62 -14.85
N SER A 88 1.88 7.65 -13.99
CA SER A 88 2.34 6.35 -14.48
C SER A 88 1.22 5.82 -15.37
N LYS A 89 1.44 5.86 -16.68
CA LYS A 89 0.51 5.31 -17.68
C LYS A 89 0.67 3.78 -17.70
N LEU A 90 0.71 3.15 -16.52
CA LEU A 90 0.81 1.71 -16.41
C LEU A 90 -0.50 1.12 -16.93
N THR A 91 -0.44 0.52 -18.11
CA THR A 91 -1.49 -0.31 -18.69
C THR A 91 -1.29 -1.73 -18.21
N THR A 92 -2.39 -2.41 -17.88
CA THR A 92 -2.41 -3.83 -17.53
C THR A 92 -3.45 -4.52 -18.40
N LEU A 93 -3.24 -5.79 -18.73
CA LEU A 93 -4.24 -6.59 -19.44
C LEU A 93 -5.54 -6.69 -18.62
N ASP A 94 -6.67 -6.61 -19.29
CA ASP A 94 -7.99 -6.71 -18.70
C ASP A 94 -8.62 -8.09 -18.92
N PHE A 95 -8.15 -9.08 -18.17
CA PHE A 95 -8.62 -10.47 -18.29
C PHE A 95 -10.13 -10.66 -18.05
N SER A 96 -10.81 -9.74 -17.38
CA SER A 96 -12.29 -9.81 -17.26
C SER A 96 -13.03 -9.50 -18.55
N ARG A 97 -12.37 -8.88 -19.52
CA ARG A 97 -12.90 -8.57 -20.85
C ARG A 97 -12.20 -9.36 -21.96
N ALA A 98 -11.42 -10.37 -21.59
CA ALA A 98 -10.71 -11.20 -22.56
C ALA A 98 -11.69 -12.08 -23.33
N ASP A 99 -11.51 -12.17 -24.65
CA ASP A 99 -12.16 -13.18 -25.46
C ASP A 99 -11.34 -14.48 -25.44
N PHE A 100 -11.62 -15.33 -24.46
CA PHE A 100 -10.95 -16.62 -24.33
C PHE A 100 -11.33 -17.62 -25.44
N GLY A 101 -12.47 -17.42 -26.13
CA GLY A 101 -12.86 -18.23 -27.28
C GLY A 101 -11.90 -17.98 -28.44
N LEU A 102 -11.82 -16.71 -28.87
CA LEU A 102 -10.89 -16.29 -29.92
C LEU A 102 -9.44 -16.59 -29.57
N PHE A 103 -9.05 -16.45 -28.30
CA PHE A 103 -7.69 -16.77 -27.85
C PHE A 103 -7.34 -18.25 -28.05
N ARG A 104 -8.26 -19.16 -27.71
CA ARG A 104 -8.07 -20.60 -27.96
C ARG A 104 -8.05 -20.91 -29.44
N ASP A 105 -8.93 -20.30 -30.23
CA ASP A 105 -8.99 -20.53 -31.67
C ASP A 105 -7.70 -20.09 -32.38
N LEU A 106 -7.14 -18.94 -32.01
CA LEU A 106 -5.88 -18.44 -32.58
C LEU A 106 -4.72 -19.38 -32.28
N LEU A 107 -4.63 -19.88 -31.04
CA LEU A 107 -3.57 -20.83 -30.66
C LEU A 107 -3.78 -22.23 -31.24
N GLY A 108 -5.03 -22.66 -31.38
CA GLY A 108 -5.38 -23.96 -31.96
C GLY A 108 -5.15 -24.04 -33.47
N ARG A 109 -5.13 -22.90 -34.18
CA ARG A 109 -4.85 -22.82 -35.62
C ARG A 109 -3.35 -22.88 -35.96
N VAL A 110 -2.47 -22.71 -34.97
CA VAL A 110 -1.03 -22.79 -35.20
C VAL A 110 -0.64 -24.26 -35.45
N PRO A 111 0.03 -24.59 -36.56
CA PRO A 111 0.50 -25.95 -36.83
C PRO A 111 1.74 -26.24 -35.98
N TRP A 112 1.53 -26.51 -34.69
CA TRP A 112 2.60 -26.66 -33.69
C TRP A 112 3.63 -27.72 -34.07
N ASP A 113 3.18 -28.84 -34.65
CA ASP A 113 4.06 -29.92 -35.07
C ASP A 113 5.14 -29.41 -36.02
N LYS A 114 4.75 -28.65 -37.06
CA LYS A 114 5.68 -28.04 -38.03
C LYS A 114 6.44 -26.84 -37.46
N ALA A 115 5.80 -26.06 -36.60
CA ALA A 115 6.41 -24.87 -36.02
C ALA A 115 7.58 -25.21 -35.09
N LEU A 116 7.50 -26.37 -34.41
CA LEU A 116 8.46 -26.82 -33.41
C LEU A 116 9.38 -27.94 -33.92
N GLU A 117 9.09 -28.54 -35.09
CA GLU A 117 9.89 -29.62 -35.68
C GLU A 117 11.37 -29.23 -35.84
N GLY A 118 12.26 -30.12 -35.37
CA GLY A 118 13.71 -29.96 -35.50
C GLY A 118 14.32 -28.81 -34.68
N ARG A 119 13.56 -28.18 -33.77
CA ARG A 119 14.03 -27.05 -32.96
C ARG A 119 14.42 -27.45 -31.55
N GLY A 120 15.44 -26.77 -31.01
CA GLY A 120 15.81 -26.90 -29.60
C GLY A 120 14.75 -26.31 -28.67
N ALA A 121 14.80 -26.67 -27.39
CA ALA A 121 13.83 -26.24 -26.38
C ALA A 121 13.69 -24.70 -26.30
N GLN A 122 14.80 -23.98 -26.41
CA GLN A 122 14.81 -22.51 -26.34
C GLN A 122 14.14 -21.87 -27.55
N ASP A 123 14.43 -22.34 -28.76
CA ASP A 123 13.83 -21.82 -29.99
C ASP A 123 12.33 -22.13 -30.03
N SER A 124 11.95 -23.34 -29.63
CA SER A 124 10.56 -23.77 -29.48
C SER A 124 9.81 -22.88 -28.48
N TRP A 125 10.43 -22.53 -27.35
CA TRP A 125 9.85 -21.62 -26.37
C TRP A 125 9.65 -20.21 -26.92
N LEU A 126 10.63 -19.66 -27.65
CA LEU A 126 10.51 -18.33 -28.25
C LEU A 126 9.37 -18.26 -29.26
N ILE A 127 9.20 -19.29 -30.08
CA ILE A 127 8.11 -19.40 -31.05
C ILE A 127 6.75 -19.46 -30.34
N PHE A 128 6.63 -20.34 -29.35
CA PHE A 128 5.42 -20.45 -28.54
C PHE A 128 5.07 -19.12 -27.86
N LYS A 129 6.05 -18.51 -27.19
CA LYS A 129 5.89 -17.22 -26.52
C LYS A 129 5.45 -16.13 -27.49
N GLY A 130 6.02 -16.09 -28.70
CA GLY A 130 5.64 -15.15 -29.75
C GLY A 130 4.17 -15.28 -30.14
N GLN A 131 3.72 -16.50 -30.45
CA GLN A 131 2.32 -16.80 -30.80
C GLN A 131 1.36 -16.49 -29.65
N LEU A 132 1.75 -16.84 -28.42
CA LEU A 132 0.98 -16.54 -27.21
C LEU A 132 0.79 -15.04 -27.00
N LEU A 133 1.86 -14.25 -27.12
CA LEU A 133 1.82 -12.80 -26.96
C LEU A 133 1.00 -12.14 -28.08
N GLN A 134 1.10 -12.64 -29.32
CA GLN A 134 0.31 -12.14 -30.44
C GLN A 134 -1.18 -12.42 -30.27
N ALA A 135 -1.55 -13.62 -29.82
CA ALA A 135 -2.94 -13.95 -29.48
C ALA A 135 -3.44 -13.08 -28.30
N GLN A 136 -2.57 -12.83 -27.32
CA GLN A 136 -2.90 -12.05 -26.13
C GLN A 136 -3.23 -10.60 -26.50
N GLU A 137 -2.44 -9.99 -27.37
CA GLU A 137 -2.65 -8.62 -27.83
C GLU A 137 -3.97 -8.45 -28.60
N ARG A 138 -4.39 -9.47 -29.35
CA ARG A 138 -5.64 -9.45 -30.12
C ARG A 138 -6.87 -9.72 -29.28
N CYS A 139 -6.77 -10.58 -28.27
CA CYS A 139 -7.94 -11.07 -27.52
C CYS A 139 -8.15 -10.39 -26.17
N ILE A 140 -7.11 -9.77 -25.60
CA ILE A 140 -7.16 -9.21 -24.25
C ILE A 140 -6.94 -7.70 -24.30
N PRO A 141 -8.01 -6.89 -24.14
CA PRO A 141 -7.87 -5.45 -24.15
C PRO A 141 -7.03 -4.98 -22.96
N THR A 142 -6.33 -3.84 -23.14
CA THR A 142 -5.59 -3.22 -22.03
C THR A 142 -6.50 -2.26 -21.26
N LYS A 143 -6.37 -2.25 -19.94
CA LYS A 143 -6.95 -1.23 -19.07
C LYS A 143 -5.88 -0.39 -18.42
N ARG A 144 -6.17 0.90 -18.23
CA ARG A 144 -5.32 1.77 -17.42
C ARG A 144 -5.42 1.31 -15.97
N LYS A 145 -4.27 1.07 -15.34
CA LYS A 145 -4.21 0.88 -13.89
C LYS A 145 -4.60 2.20 -13.24
N SER A 146 -5.86 2.30 -12.79
CA SER A 146 -6.27 3.50 -12.07
C SER A 146 -5.50 3.54 -10.75
N SER A 147 -4.77 4.62 -10.50
CA SER A 147 -4.07 4.82 -9.23
C SER A 147 -5.04 5.14 -8.08
N LYS A 148 -6.35 5.08 -8.32
CA LYS A 148 -7.41 5.62 -7.46
C LYS A 148 -8.65 4.73 -7.47
N THR A 149 -8.49 3.47 -7.18
CA THR A 149 -9.47 2.85 -6.29
C THR A 149 -8.82 2.79 -4.93
N THR A 150 -9.03 3.84 -4.12
CA THR A 150 -8.92 3.69 -2.66
C THR A 150 -9.90 2.58 -2.31
N LYS A 151 -9.43 1.33 -2.31
CA LYS A 151 -10.23 0.18 -1.91
C LYS A 151 -10.81 0.56 -0.56
N ARG A 152 -12.14 0.59 -0.48
CA ARG A 152 -12.79 0.81 0.79
C ARG A 152 -12.31 -0.30 1.72
N PRO A 153 -11.92 0.02 2.96
CA PRO A 153 -11.59 -1.02 3.92
C PRO A 153 -12.74 -2.01 4.03
N LEU A 154 -12.44 -3.29 4.24
CA LEU A 154 -13.45 -4.35 4.27
C LEU A 154 -14.57 -4.07 5.29
N TRP A 155 -14.24 -3.40 6.40
CA TRP A 155 -15.18 -3.01 7.45
C TRP A 155 -16.10 -1.85 7.07
N MET A 156 -15.85 -1.15 5.96
CA MET A 156 -16.56 0.09 5.62
C MET A 156 -17.74 -0.16 4.68
N ASN A 157 -18.88 -0.52 5.27
CA ASN A 157 -20.16 -0.60 4.57
C ASN A 157 -20.83 0.80 4.39
N LYS A 158 -21.95 0.87 3.65
CA LYS A 158 -22.66 2.13 3.35
C LYS A 158 -23.20 2.82 4.61
N GLU A 159 -23.67 2.04 5.58
CA GLU A 159 -24.23 2.54 6.85
C GLU A 159 -23.15 3.18 7.72
N LEU A 160 -22.04 2.48 7.96
CA LEU A 160 -20.90 2.97 8.72
C LEU A 160 -20.28 4.21 8.08
N LEU A 161 -20.24 4.25 6.74
CA LEU A 161 -19.83 5.46 6.03
C LEU A 161 -20.78 6.64 6.31
N GLY A 162 -22.09 6.39 6.39
CA GLY A 162 -23.08 7.36 6.83
C GLY A 162 -22.81 7.90 8.23
N LYS A 163 -22.49 7.01 9.19
CA LYS A 163 -22.18 7.37 10.58
C LYS A 163 -20.88 8.18 10.70
N VAL A 164 -19.85 7.81 9.93
CA VAL A 164 -18.61 8.60 9.83
C VAL A 164 -18.87 9.98 9.24
N LYS A 165 -19.76 10.10 8.24
CA LYS A 165 -20.18 11.40 7.69
C LYS A 165 -20.99 12.22 8.69
N GLN A 166 -21.87 11.58 9.46
CA GLN A 166 -22.65 12.22 10.52
C GLN A 166 -21.73 12.79 11.60
N LYS A 167 -20.74 12.02 12.07
CA LYS A 167 -19.68 12.52 12.97
C LYS A 167 -19.01 13.78 12.40
N LYS A 168 -18.62 13.76 11.12
CA LYS A 168 -18.00 14.93 10.47
C LYS A 168 -18.95 16.12 10.37
N LYS A 169 -20.25 15.89 10.15
CA LYS A 169 -21.25 16.96 10.11
C LYS A 169 -21.44 17.58 11.50
N ALA A 170 -21.58 16.74 12.54
CA ALA A 170 -21.70 17.19 13.92
C ALA A 170 -20.47 18.00 14.36
N TYR A 171 -19.24 17.58 13.99
CA TYR A 171 -18.03 18.37 14.26
C TYR A 171 -18.07 19.77 13.62
N ARG A 172 -18.46 19.86 12.34
CA ARG A 172 -18.59 21.17 11.66
C ARG A 172 -19.67 22.03 12.31
N GLY A 173 -20.82 21.45 12.65
CA GLY A 173 -21.89 22.16 13.34
C GLY A 173 -21.44 22.66 14.71
N TRP A 174 -20.70 21.86 15.47
CA TRP A 174 -20.15 22.26 16.77
C TRP A 174 -19.14 23.41 16.64
N LYS A 175 -18.22 23.33 15.67
CA LYS A 175 -17.28 24.44 15.39
C LYS A 175 -17.99 25.73 14.98
N GLN A 176 -19.16 25.64 14.35
CA GLN A 176 -19.97 26.78 13.94
C GLN A 176 -20.97 27.24 15.03
N GLY A 177 -20.94 26.64 16.22
CA GLY A 177 -21.89 26.93 17.30
C GLY A 177 -23.32 26.44 17.07
N GLN A 178 -23.56 25.65 16.03
CA GLN A 178 -24.89 25.13 15.65
C GLN A 178 -25.26 23.83 16.39
N VAL A 179 -24.27 23.14 16.98
CA VAL A 179 -24.44 21.85 17.65
C VAL A 179 -23.76 21.92 19.01
N ALA A 180 -24.44 21.44 20.05
CA ALA A 180 -23.88 21.39 21.39
C ALA A 180 -22.68 20.42 21.44
N TRP A 181 -21.73 20.70 22.33
CA TRP A 181 -20.55 19.84 22.53
C TRP A 181 -20.96 18.40 22.89
N GLU A 182 -21.96 18.23 23.73
CA GLU A 182 -22.50 16.95 24.19
C GLU A 182 -22.99 16.09 23.03
N GLU A 183 -23.77 16.70 22.11
CA GLU A 183 -24.33 16.02 20.94
C GLU A 183 -23.23 15.57 19.96
N TYR A 184 -22.24 16.43 19.71
CA TYR A 184 -21.05 16.05 18.94
C TYR A 184 -20.29 14.91 19.62
N ARG A 185 -20.08 15.00 20.94
CA ARG A 185 -19.33 14.00 21.71
C ARG A 185 -20.01 12.63 21.68
N GLU A 186 -21.33 12.58 21.78
CA GLU A 186 -22.13 11.36 21.69
C GLU A 186 -22.11 10.77 20.28
N THR A 187 -22.37 11.59 19.26
CA THR A 187 -22.29 11.17 17.85
C THR A 187 -20.89 10.62 17.52
N GLY A 188 -19.85 11.29 18.03
CA GLY A 188 -18.46 10.88 17.88
C GLY A 188 -18.13 9.57 18.59
N ARG A 189 -18.71 9.30 19.76
CA ARG A 189 -18.56 8.03 20.49
C ARG A 189 -19.29 6.89 19.78
N ALA A 190 -20.54 7.10 19.40
CA ALA A 190 -21.35 6.10 18.70
C ALA A 190 -20.71 5.66 17.37
N ALA A 191 -20.26 6.61 16.55
CA ALA A 191 -19.58 6.29 15.29
C ALA A 191 -18.28 5.51 15.51
N ARG A 192 -17.53 5.80 16.57
CA ARG A 192 -16.30 5.07 16.93
C ARG A 192 -16.60 3.64 17.32
N GLU A 193 -17.58 3.44 18.19
CA GLU A 193 -17.94 2.11 18.67
C GLU A 193 -18.41 1.20 17.54
N GLN A 194 -19.24 1.73 16.62
CA GLN A 194 -19.67 0.95 15.46
C GLN A 194 -18.51 0.59 14.53
N VAL A 195 -17.56 1.49 14.29
CA VAL A 195 -16.34 1.18 13.52
C VAL A 195 -15.50 0.12 14.22
N ARG A 196 -15.39 0.17 15.55
CA ARG A 196 -14.66 -0.83 16.34
C ARG A 196 -15.31 -2.21 16.23
N LYS A 197 -16.63 -2.29 16.41
CA LYS A 197 -17.41 -3.52 16.24
C LYS A 197 -17.27 -4.10 14.84
N ALA A 198 -17.38 -3.27 13.80
CA ALA A 198 -17.27 -3.72 12.42
C ALA A 198 -15.89 -4.30 12.07
N LYS A 199 -14.81 -3.69 12.60
CA LYS A 199 -13.45 -4.24 12.44
C LYS A 199 -13.32 -5.58 13.16
N ALA A 200 -13.75 -5.65 14.41
CA ALA A 200 -13.68 -6.88 15.21
C ALA A 200 -14.47 -8.03 14.57
N LEU A 201 -15.66 -7.77 14.03
CA LEU A 201 -16.48 -8.78 13.35
C LEU A 201 -15.76 -9.39 12.14
N ILE A 202 -15.06 -8.57 11.35
CA ILE A 202 -14.28 -9.06 10.21
C ILE A 202 -13.09 -9.89 10.66
N GLU A 203 -12.39 -9.45 11.71
CA GLU A 203 -11.26 -10.19 12.25
C GLU A 203 -11.72 -11.54 12.83
N ILE A 204 -12.87 -11.58 13.51
CA ILE A 204 -13.49 -12.81 14.01
C ILE A 204 -13.90 -13.74 12.86
N SER A 205 -14.55 -13.22 11.81
CA SER A 205 -14.93 -14.05 10.67
C SER A 205 -13.71 -14.63 9.95
N LEU A 206 -12.65 -13.82 9.76
CA LEU A 206 -11.40 -14.29 9.15
C LEU A 206 -10.71 -15.36 9.99
N ALA A 207 -10.73 -15.23 11.33
CA ALA A 207 -10.17 -16.22 12.23
C ALA A 207 -10.97 -17.53 12.23
N ARG A 208 -12.31 -17.44 12.23
CA ARG A 208 -13.20 -18.60 12.17
C ARG A 208 -13.03 -19.38 10.87
N ASP A 209 -12.97 -18.67 9.74
CA ASP A 209 -12.94 -19.27 8.41
C ASP A 209 -11.53 -19.64 7.96
N VAL A 210 -10.50 -19.52 8.81
CA VAL A 210 -9.11 -19.74 8.43
C VAL A 210 -8.86 -21.16 7.92
N LYS A 211 -9.57 -22.15 8.47
CA LYS A 211 -9.42 -23.56 8.08
C LYS A 211 -9.86 -23.79 6.64
N ASP A 212 -10.97 -23.17 6.23
CA ASP A 212 -11.59 -23.35 4.93
C ASP A 212 -11.08 -22.34 3.89
N ASN A 213 -10.67 -21.13 4.32
CA ASN A 213 -10.25 -20.04 3.46
C ASN A 213 -8.97 -19.35 3.96
N LYS A 214 -7.88 -20.13 4.08
CA LYS A 214 -6.53 -19.66 4.45
C LYS A 214 -6.10 -18.42 3.67
N LYS A 215 -6.40 -18.36 2.36
CA LYS A 215 -6.00 -17.27 1.46
C LYS A 215 -6.56 -15.91 1.89
N SER A 216 -7.79 -15.87 2.39
CA SER A 216 -8.42 -14.62 2.84
C SER A 216 -7.74 -14.05 4.09
N PHE A 217 -7.39 -14.92 5.03
CA PHE A 217 -6.69 -14.59 6.26
C PHE A 217 -5.27 -14.08 5.97
N TYR A 218 -4.47 -14.82 5.21
CA TYR A 218 -3.10 -14.39 4.87
C TYR A 218 -3.08 -13.11 4.04
N ARG A 219 -4.08 -12.89 3.17
CA ARG A 219 -4.27 -11.60 2.47
C ARG A 219 -4.57 -10.46 3.44
N TYR A 220 -5.41 -10.68 4.45
CA TYR A 220 -5.66 -9.66 5.47
C TYR A 220 -4.39 -9.33 6.26
N VAL A 221 -3.62 -10.35 6.68
CA VAL A 221 -2.36 -10.17 7.38
C VAL A 221 -1.35 -9.42 6.52
N SER A 222 -1.19 -9.80 5.25
CA SER A 222 -0.24 -9.13 4.35
C SER A 222 -0.65 -7.69 4.04
N ASP A 223 -1.95 -7.39 3.91
CA ASP A 223 -2.45 -6.02 3.77
C ASP A 223 -2.19 -5.15 5.02
N LYS A 224 -1.98 -5.77 6.20
CA LYS A 224 -1.66 -5.08 7.47
C LYS A 224 -0.17 -4.92 7.72
N ARG A 225 0.68 -5.74 7.08
CA ARG A 225 2.13 -5.61 7.18
C ARG A 225 2.57 -4.28 6.55
N ARG A 226 3.37 -3.49 7.28
CA ARG A 226 3.89 -2.20 6.81
C ARG A 226 4.93 -2.37 5.70
N THR A 227 5.66 -3.47 5.73
CA THR A 227 6.65 -3.86 4.74
C THR A 227 6.07 -4.93 3.83
N ARG A 228 6.31 -4.79 2.52
CA ARG A 228 6.19 -5.93 1.61
C ARG A 228 7.52 -6.65 1.68
N GLU A 229 7.51 -7.92 2.07
CA GLU A 229 8.65 -8.79 1.89
C GLU A 229 8.91 -8.89 0.39
N ASN A 230 9.93 -8.17 -0.08
CA ASN A 230 10.51 -8.43 -1.37
C ASN A 230 11.46 -9.62 -1.21
N VAL A 231 11.74 -10.32 -2.31
CA VAL A 231 12.83 -11.31 -2.30
C VAL A 231 14.10 -10.56 -1.91
N GLY A 232 14.68 -10.96 -0.77
CA GLY A 232 15.93 -10.39 -0.26
C GLY A 232 17.09 -10.64 -1.22
N PRO A 233 18.28 -10.13 -0.91
CA PRO A 233 19.47 -10.48 -1.66
C PRO A 233 19.66 -12.01 -1.69
N LEU A 234 19.96 -12.57 -2.86
CA LEU A 234 20.23 -14.00 -3.02
C LEU A 234 21.74 -14.21 -3.19
N GLN A 235 22.29 -15.29 -2.65
CA GLN A 235 23.66 -15.69 -2.99
C GLN A 235 23.66 -16.46 -4.30
N ASN A 236 24.53 -16.07 -5.23
CA ASN A 236 24.80 -16.84 -6.43
C ASN A 236 25.80 -17.99 -6.15
N GLU A 237 26.13 -18.77 -7.19
CA GLU A 237 27.07 -19.89 -7.09
C GLU A 237 28.51 -19.46 -6.74
N THR A 238 28.88 -18.20 -7.00
CA THR A 238 30.19 -17.63 -6.64
C THR A 238 30.23 -17.08 -5.20
N GLY A 239 29.10 -17.07 -4.49
CA GLY A 239 28.97 -16.58 -3.11
C GLY A 239 28.66 -15.08 -3.00
N ASP A 240 28.46 -14.39 -4.12
CA ASP A 240 28.15 -12.96 -4.17
C ASP A 240 26.67 -12.69 -3.90
N LEU A 241 26.40 -11.57 -3.23
CA LEU A 241 25.04 -11.10 -2.90
C LEU A 241 24.41 -10.36 -4.09
N VAL A 242 23.37 -10.96 -4.63
CA VAL A 242 22.61 -10.49 -5.79
C VAL A 242 21.40 -9.69 -5.34
N THR A 243 21.38 -8.39 -5.69
CA THR A 243 20.33 -7.45 -5.28
C THR A 243 19.38 -7.07 -6.42
N GLN A 244 19.80 -7.18 -7.68
CA GLN A 244 18.99 -6.83 -8.85
C GLN A 244 17.97 -7.93 -9.20
N ASP A 245 16.75 -7.54 -9.60
CA ASP A 245 15.66 -8.48 -9.87
C ASP A 245 15.97 -9.46 -11.02
N MET A 246 16.72 -9.03 -12.04
CA MET A 246 17.09 -9.87 -13.18
C MET A 246 18.07 -10.96 -12.77
N GLU A 247 19.13 -10.59 -12.08
CA GLU A 247 20.14 -11.51 -11.56
C GLU A 247 19.53 -12.47 -10.52
N LYS A 248 18.61 -12.00 -9.66
CA LYS A 248 17.86 -12.87 -8.74
C LYS A 248 17.06 -13.93 -9.49
N ALA A 249 16.42 -13.55 -10.60
CA ALA A 249 15.67 -14.49 -11.43
C ALA A 249 16.60 -15.53 -12.08
N GLU A 250 17.79 -15.13 -12.52
CA GLU A 250 18.81 -16.03 -13.07
C GLU A 250 19.33 -17.03 -12.02
N VAL A 251 19.65 -16.57 -10.80
CA VAL A 251 20.05 -17.44 -9.69
C VAL A 251 18.97 -18.49 -9.40
N LEU A 252 17.70 -18.09 -9.34
CA LEU A 252 16.58 -19.02 -9.15
C LEU A 252 16.41 -19.96 -10.35
N ASN A 253 16.61 -19.47 -11.58
CA ASN A 253 16.50 -20.26 -12.79
C ASN A 253 17.61 -21.31 -12.89
N ASN A 254 18.83 -21.02 -12.42
CA ASN A 254 19.94 -21.97 -12.35
C ASN A 254 19.74 -23.00 -11.22
N PHE A 255 19.13 -22.58 -10.11
CA PHE A 255 18.81 -23.46 -9.00
C PHE A 255 17.73 -24.49 -9.35
N CYS A 256 16.69 -24.12 -10.10
CA CYS A 256 15.60 -25.05 -10.43
C CYS A 256 16.08 -26.38 -11.04
N PRO A 257 16.91 -26.41 -12.11
CA PRO A 257 17.46 -27.63 -12.66
C PRO A 257 18.29 -28.46 -11.68
N SER A 258 19.05 -27.83 -10.78
CA SER A 258 19.91 -28.56 -9.83
C SER A 258 19.10 -29.42 -8.85
N VAL A 259 17.90 -28.96 -8.49
CA VAL A 259 16.94 -29.71 -7.66
C VAL A 259 16.37 -30.93 -8.38
N PHE A 260 16.25 -30.88 -9.71
CA PHE A 260 15.73 -31.99 -10.53
C PHE A 260 16.82 -32.93 -11.05
N ALA A 261 18.07 -32.46 -11.17
CA ALA A 261 19.20 -33.25 -11.65
C ALA A 261 19.70 -34.29 -10.63
N GLY A 262 19.41 -34.11 -9.33
CA GLY A 262 19.90 -34.98 -8.25
C GLY A 262 19.25 -36.37 -8.12
N LYS A 263 18.31 -36.77 -9.01
CA LYS A 263 17.64 -38.08 -8.94
C LYS A 263 17.43 -38.78 -10.30
N SER A 264 18.15 -38.41 -11.35
CA SER A 264 18.09 -39.12 -12.63
C SER A 264 19.40 -39.87 -12.91
N LEU A 265 19.69 -40.88 -12.10
CA LEU A 265 20.61 -41.96 -12.45
C LEU A 265 20.03 -43.31 -12.02
N SER A 266 18.79 -43.57 -12.43
CA SER A 266 18.24 -44.89 -12.75
C SER A 266 16.76 -44.74 -13.08
N HIS A 267 16.27 -45.60 -13.97
CA HIS A 267 14.90 -45.65 -14.49
C HIS A 267 14.63 -44.84 -15.77
N THR A 268 15.01 -45.51 -16.85
CA THR A 268 14.29 -45.57 -18.12
C THR A 268 12.78 -45.35 -17.98
N ALA A 269 12.26 -44.58 -18.94
CA ALA A 269 10.87 -44.17 -19.14
C ALA A 269 9.77 -45.14 -18.66
N GLN A 270 8.80 -44.60 -17.92
CA GLN A 270 7.37 -44.71 -18.25
C GLN A 270 6.58 -43.61 -17.55
N ALA A 271 5.81 -42.86 -18.34
CA ALA A 271 4.92 -41.81 -17.85
C ALA A 271 3.72 -42.44 -17.15
N THR A 272 3.57 -42.18 -15.86
CA THR A 272 2.28 -42.29 -15.15
C THR A 272 2.06 -41.08 -14.27
N GLU A 273 0.83 -40.57 -14.29
CA GLU A 273 0.37 -39.39 -13.56
C GLU A 273 0.55 -39.56 -12.05
N GLY A 274 1.28 -38.62 -11.42
CA GLY A 274 1.59 -38.64 -10.00
C GLY A 274 1.27 -37.31 -9.33
N LYS A 275 0.23 -37.34 -8.49
CA LYS A 275 -0.16 -36.33 -7.49
C LYS A 275 1.03 -35.60 -6.84
N GLY A 276 0.87 -34.29 -6.68
CA GLY A 276 1.82 -33.41 -5.99
C GLY A 276 2.19 -33.94 -4.61
N ARG A 277 3.49 -33.99 -4.34
CA ARG A 277 4.07 -34.30 -3.03
C ARG A 277 4.72 -33.05 -2.45
N ASP A 278 4.49 -32.88 -1.14
CA ASP A 278 5.00 -31.82 -0.28
C ASP A 278 6.53 -31.79 -0.24
N TRP A 279 7.08 -30.58 -0.18
CA TRP A 279 8.51 -30.27 -0.33
C TRP A 279 9.05 -29.61 0.94
N GLU A 280 9.55 -30.40 1.89
CA GLU A 280 10.12 -29.87 3.15
C GLU A 280 11.65 -30.00 3.27
N ASN A 281 12.36 -30.67 2.36
CA ASN A 281 13.77 -31.07 2.60
C ASN A 281 14.82 -30.60 1.56
N ALA A 282 14.53 -29.62 0.69
CA ALA A 282 15.57 -28.99 -0.14
C ALA A 282 16.12 -27.74 0.56
N LYS A 283 17.45 -27.67 0.77
CA LYS A 283 18.10 -26.45 1.25
C LYS A 283 17.94 -25.34 0.22
N LEU A 284 17.18 -24.30 0.59
CA LEU A 284 16.98 -23.09 -0.21
C LEU A 284 18.29 -22.27 -0.27
N PRO A 285 18.48 -21.43 -1.30
CA PRO A 285 19.50 -20.38 -1.28
C PRO A 285 19.35 -19.54 -0.01
N THR A 286 20.44 -19.34 0.72
CA THR A 286 20.40 -18.68 2.03
C THR A 286 20.30 -17.16 1.83
N VAL A 287 19.36 -16.52 2.53
CA VAL A 287 19.24 -15.05 2.57
C VAL A 287 20.39 -14.53 3.43
N GLY A 288 21.25 -13.68 2.86
CA GLY A 288 22.24 -12.94 3.63
C GLY A 288 21.53 -11.85 4.43
N GLU A 289 21.69 -11.87 5.76
CA GLU A 289 21.27 -10.76 6.61
C GLU A 289 22.27 -9.60 6.44
N ASP A 290 21.77 -8.42 6.08
CA ASP A 290 22.56 -7.19 6.12
C ASP A 290 22.93 -6.91 7.59
N GLN A 291 24.22 -7.02 7.91
CA GLN A 291 24.75 -6.48 9.17
C GLN A 291 24.78 -4.95 9.08
N VAL A 292 24.15 -4.31 10.06
CA VAL A 292 24.15 -2.85 10.28
C VAL A 292 25.48 -2.38 10.85
#